data_AF-A0A3D3I4R7-F1
#
_entry.id   AF-A0A3D3I4R7-F1
#
_cell.length_a   1.000
_cell.length_b   1.000
_cell.length_c   1.000
_cell.angle_alpha   90.00
_cell.angle_beta   90.00
_cell.angle_gamma   90.00
#
_symmetry.space_group_name_H-M   'P 1'
#
loop_
_entity.id
_entity.type
_entity.pdbx_description
1 polymer ?
#
loop_
_entity_poly.entity_id
_entity_poly.type
_entity_poly.pdbx_seq_one_letter_code
_entity_poly.pdbx_strand_id
1 'polypeptide(L)'
;MESPPLCLFGRGAVDVLREPMVAIVGTRKASSYGLAVAEFFGKGLAEQGFTVLSGGALGIDAQAHKGALAAGGRTVAVMGTGPD
;
A
#
# COMPACT_ATOMS: atom_id res chain seq x y z
N MET A 1 13.59 15.59 4.47
CA MET A 1 13.61 15.14 3.06
C MET A 1 14.37 16.17 2.26
N GLU A 2 15.47 15.80 1.62
CA GLU A 2 16.35 16.77 0.93
C GLU A 2 15.82 17.16 -0.46
N SER A 3 15.01 16.31 -1.09
CA SER A 3 14.49 16.52 -2.45
C SER A 3 13.00 16.16 -2.56
N PRO A 4 12.07 16.99 -2.04
CA PRO A 4 10.65 16.73 -2.17
C PRO A 4 10.17 16.80 -3.64
N PRO A 5 9.20 15.97 -4.05
CA PRO A 5 8.59 16.11 -5.36
C PRO A 5 7.88 17.48 -5.46
N LEU A 6 8.06 18.17 -6.59
CA LEU A 6 7.41 19.47 -6.84
C LEU A 6 5.88 19.35 -6.91
N CYS A 7 5.39 18.22 -7.42
CA CYS A 7 3.98 17.87 -7.45
C CYS A 7 3.80 16.35 -7.47
N LEU A 8 2.60 15.89 -7.11
CA LEU A 8 2.17 14.50 -7.23
C LEU A 8 0.95 14.44 -8.14
N PHE A 9 0.95 13.47 -9.05
CA PHE A 9 -0.23 13.12 -9.84
C PHE A 9 -0.87 11.88 -9.21
N GLY A 10 -2.19 11.87 -9.09
CA GLY A 10 -2.90 10.80 -8.41
C GLY A 10 -4.25 10.52 -9.02
N ARG A 11 -4.71 9.28 -8.86
CA ARG A 11 -6.03 8.81 -9.26
C ARG A 11 -6.69 8.13 -8.06
N GLY A 12 -7.94 8.48 -7.78
CA GLY A 12 -8.71 7.94 -6.66
C GLY A 12 -9.06 9.01 -5.62
N ALA A 13 -9.31 8.58 -4.39
CA ALA A 13 -9.82 9.41 -3.31
C ALA A 13 -8.67 10.14 -2.59
N VAL A 14 -8.50 11.45 -2.87
CA VAL A 14 -7.38 12.28 -2.38
C VAL A 14 -7.39 12.44 -0.85
N ASP A 15 -8.55 12.35 -0.21
CA ASP A 15 -8.71 12.48 1.23
C ASP A 15 -7.99 11.38 2.02
N VAL A 16 -7.66 10.24 1.40
CA VAL A 16 -6.85 9.17 2.00
C VAL A 16 -5.49 9.66 2.50
N LEU A 17 -4.94 10.71 1.87
CA LEU A 17 -3.63 11.26 2.22
C LEU A 17 -3.61 11.99 3.56
N ARG A 18 -4.77 12.18 4.19
CA ARG A 18 -4.92 12.79 5.52
C ARG A 18 -5.00 11.77 6.65
N GLU A 19 -5.11 10.48 6.31
CA GLU A 19 -5.24 9.41 7.28
C GLU A 19 -3.88 8.89 7.77
N PRO A 20 -3.82 8.29 8.97
CA PRO A 20 -2.63 7.57 9.39
C PRO A 20 -2.34 6.41 8.43
N MET A 21 -1.09 6.35 7.96
CA MET A 21 -0.64 5.40 6.95
C MET A 21 0.51 4.54 7.45
N VAL A 22 0.54 3.28 7.04
CA VAL A 22 1.68 2.37 7.27
C VAL A 22 2.16 1.80 5.94
N ALA A 23 3.47 1.91 5.70
CA ALA A 23 4.10 1.34 4.52
C ALA A 23 4.41 -0.15 4.75
N ILE A 24 3.95 -1.01 3.83
CA ILE A 24 4.36 -2.42 3.77
C ILE A 24 5.09 -2.61 2.44
N VAL A 25 6.37 -2.94 2.49
CA VAL A 25 7.22 -3.10 1.31
C VAL A 25 7.99 -4.41 1.37
N GLY A 26 8.33 -4.98 0.21
CA GLY A 26 9.21 -6.14 0.19
C GLY A 26 9.51 -6.69 -1.20
N THR A 27 10.00 -7.93 -1.24
CA THR A 27 10.44 -8.56 -2.49
C THR A 27 9.29 -8.81 -3.47
N ARG A 28 9.60 -8.70 -4.76
CA ARG A 28 8.71 -9.09 -5.87
C ARG A 28 8.50 -10.60 -5.98
N LYS A 29 9.42 -11.39 -5.42
CA LYS A 29 9.42 -12.86 -5.42
C LYS A 29 9.43 -13.35 -3.97
N ALA A 30 8.31 -13.20 -3.28
CA ALA A 30 8.16 -13.69 -1.92
C ALA A 30 7.80 -15.19 -1.90
N SER A 31 8.16 -15.87 -0.82
CA SER A 31 7.65 -17.21 -0.53
C SER A 31 6.15 -17.15 -0.24
N SER A 32 5.47 -18.31 -0.32
CA SER A 32 4.07 -18.42 0.09
C SER A 32 3.82 -17.90 1.51
N TYR A 33 4.74 -18.17 2.43
CA TYR A 33 4.71 -17.62 3.78
C TYR A 33 4.80 -16.09 3.78
N GLY A 34 5.76 -15.51 3.05
CA GLY A 34 5.91 -14.05 2.96
C GLY A 34 4.68 -13.36 2.37
N LEU A 35 4.05 -13.97 1.36
CA LEU A 35 2.79 -13.48 0.79
C LEU A 35 1.66 -13.49 1.82
N ALA A 36 1.49 -14.60 2.56
CA ALA A 36 0.46 -14.72 3.59
C ALA A 36 0.68 -13.72 4.75
N VAL A 37 1.94 -13.50 5.15
CA VAL A 37 2.28 -12.52 6.19
C VAL A 37 1.99 -11.09 5.74
N ALA A 38 2.30 -10.74 4.48
CA ALA A 38 2.00 -9.41 3.95
C ALA A 38 0.49 -9.14 3.89
N GLU A 39 -0.29 -10.14 3.46
CA GLU A 39 -1.76 -10.06 3.47
C GLU A 39 -2.30 -9.94 4.90
N PHE A 40 -1.79 -10.76 5.84
CA PHE A 40 -2.16 -10.72 7.26
C PHE A 40 -1.95 -9.33 7.87
N PHE A 41 -0.76 -8.74 7.67
CA PHE A 41 -0.48 -7.40 8.18
C PHE A 41 -1.30 -6.33 7.48
N GLY A 42 -1.46 -6.41 6.15
CA GLY A 42 -2.28 -5.47 5.40
C GLY A 42 -3.72 -5.44 5.89
N LYS A 43 -4.30 -6.62 6.14
CA LYS A 43 -5.65 -6.77 6.71
C LYS A 43 -5.72 -6.22 8.13
N GLY A 44 -4.85 -6.70 9.03
CA GLY A 44 -4.89 -6.32 10.44
C GLY A 44 -4.70 -4.82 10.67
N LEU A 45 -3.81 -4.16 9.91
CA LEU A 45 -3.59 -2.72 10.00
C LEU A 45 -4.81 -1.93 9.49
N ALA A 46 -5.41 -2.37 8.39
CA ALA A 46 -6.62 -1.77 7.85
C ALA A 46 -7.81 -1.89 8.82
N GLU A 47 -7.97 -3.03 9.49
CA GLU A 47 -8.98 -3.22 10.54
C GLU A 47 -8.80 -2.28 11.74
N GLN A 48 -7.57 -1.83 11.99
CA GLN A 48 -7.26 -0.81 13.01
C GLN A 48 -7.38 0.63 12.51
N GLY A 49 -7.87 0.83 11.28
CA GLY A 49 -8.10 2.16 10.70
C GLY A 49 -6.86 2.80 10.05
N PHE A 50 -5.79 2.04 9.84
CA PHE A 50 -4.66 2.53 9.05
C PHE A 50 -4.90 2.35 7.56
N THR A 51 -4.53 3.37 6.78
CA THR A 51 -4.38 3.20 5.33
C THR A 51 -3.07 2.44 5.05
N VAL A 52 -3.13 1.38 4.25
CA VAL A 52 -1.94 0.63 3.83
C VAL A 52 -1.31 1.32 2.61
N LEU A 53 -0.02 1.66 2.69
CA LEU A 53 0.76 2.30 1.63
C LEU A 53 1.77 1.30 1.05
N SER A 54 1.92 1.23 -0.27
CA SER A 54 2.98 0.43 -0.90
C SER A 54 3.31 0.89 -2.33
N GLY A 55 4.23 0.22 -3.02
CA GLY A 55 4.68 0.59 -4.38
C GLY A 55 3.86 -0.03 -5.52
N GLY A 56 2.86 -0.88 -5.21
CA GLY A 56 2.02 -1.56 -6.20
C GLY A 56 2.75 -2.66 -7.01
N ALA A 57 3.94 -3.09 -6.60
CA ALA A 57 4.67 -4.15 -7.28
C ALA A 57 4.04 -5.54 -7.04
N LEU A 58 4.45 -6.53 -7.85
CA LEU A 58 4.16 -7.93 -7.54
C LEU A 58 4.79 -8.35 -6.20
N GLY A 59 4.30 -9.44 -5.61
CA GLY A 59 4.84 -9.97 -4.36
C GLY A 59 4.24 -9.29 -3.13
N ILE A 60 5.10 -8.81 -2.23
CA ILE A 60 4.70 -8.26 -0.92
C ILE A 60 3.72 -7.08 -1.06
N ASP A 61 4.04 -6.09 -1.90
CA ASP A 61 3.22 -4.90 -2.11
C ASP A 61 1.78 -5.26 -2.52
N ALA A 62 1.62 -6.12 -3.53
CA ALA A 62 0.32 -6.58 -3.99
C ALA A 62 -0.49 -7.30 -2.89
N GLN A 63 0.16 -8.10 -2.04
CA GLN A 63 -0.55 -8.81 -0.97
C GLN A 63 -0.93 -7.90 0.20
N ALA A 64 -0.09 -6.91 0.52
CA ALA A 64 -0.43 -5.87 1.49
C ALA A 64 -1.70 -5.10 1.06
N HIS A 65 -1.76 -4.67 -0.21
CA HIS A 65 -2.94 -4.02 -0.77
C HIS A 65 -4.18 -4.92 -0.71
N LYS A 66 -4.04 -6.20 -1.08
CA LYS A 66 -5.13 -7.17 -1.02
C LYS A 66 -5.67 -7.35 0.39
N GLY A 67 -4.79 -7.50 1.38
CA GLY A 67 -5.18 -7.62 2.78
C GLY A 67 -5.98 -6.40 3.25
N ALA A 68 -5.51 -5.19 2.92
CA ALA A 68 -6.20 -3.94 3.27
C ALA A 68 -7.60 -3.85 2.65
N LEU A 69 -7.72 -4.16 1.36
CA LEU A 69 -9.00 -4.16 0.66
C LEU A 69 -9.95 -5.25 1.19
N ALA A 70 -9.43 -6.42 1.56
CA ALA A 70 -10.21 -7.51 2.14
C ALA A 70 -10.80 -7.16 3.53
N ALA A 71 -10.17 -6.24 4.26
CA ALA A 71 -10.71 -5.65 5.49
C ALA A 71 -11.77 -4.56 5.25
N GLY A 72 -12.02 -4.17 3.99
CA GLY A 72 -12.81 -2.99 3.67
C GLY A 72 -12.10 -1.67 3.98
N GLY A 73 -10.79 -1.72 4.26
CA GLY A 73 -9.98 -0.53 4.53
C GLY A 73 -9.48 0.16 3.27
N ARG A 74 -8.68 1.20 3.47
CA ARG A 74 -8.12 2.04 2.41
C ARG A 74 -6.68 1.69 2.12
N THR A 75 -6.26 1.93 0.88
CA THR A 75 -4.88 1.68 0.47
C THR A 75 -4.41 2.65 -0.60
N VAL A 76 -3.10 2.93 -0.64
CA VAL A 76 -2.46 3.87 -1.57
C VAL A 76 -1.26 3.19 -2.22
N ALA A 77 -1.20 3.22 -3.55
CA ALA A 77 -0.04 2.78 -4.32
C ALA A 77 0.78 3.99 -4.82
N VAL A 78 2.08 4.02 -4.51
CA VAL A 78 3.03 4.99 -5.07
C VAL A 78 3.72 4.34 -6.27
N MET A 79 3.27 4.71 -7.47
CA MET A 79 3.75 4.10 -8.70
C MET A 79 5.00 4.80 -9.24
N GLY A 80 5.86 4.04 -9.91
CA GLY A 80 7.02 4.56 -10.66
C GLY A 80 6.68 5.01 -12.09
N THR A 81 5.40 4.95 -12.46
CA THR A 81 4.86 5.30 -13.79
C THR A 81 3.69 6.26 -13.65
N GLY A 82 3.26 6.85 -14.77
CA GLY A 82 2.06 7.68 -14.81
C GLY A 82 0.80 6.90 -14.36
N PRO A 83 -0.20 7.60 -13.79
CA PRO A 83 -1.47 7.01 -13.37
C PRO A 83 -2.52 6.87 -14.50
N ASP A 84 -2.10 7.10 -15.75
CA ASP A 84 -2.90 7.04 -16.97
C ASP A 84 -3.25 5.62 -17.42
#